data_AF-A0A7J4L103-F1
#
_entry.id   AF-A0A7J4L103-F1
#
_cell.length_a   1.000
_cell.length_b   1.000
_cell.length_c   1.000
_cell.angle_alpha   90.00
_cell.angle_beta   90.00
_cell.angle_gamma   90.00
#
_symmetry.space_group_name_H-M   'P 1'
#
loop_
_entity.id
_entity.type
_entity.pdbx_description
1 polymer ?
#
loop_
_entity_poly.entity_id
_entity_poly.type
_entity_poly.pdbx_seq_one_letter_code
_entity_poly.pdbx_strand_id
1 'polypeptide(L)'
;MRWIILAALALLLLAGCGKAEFTSSYADCQGLDDQKSTDGCIMQQSIDSNNPATCAEIVTPLIKDLCTSEIAIQQNDLASCHAIGTEKVKGNCIEKLAKKQNNSNLCPTIADGNWRDICFMDLGIVQLDIRHCVEIVNPHESDTCYFEIAKATNSSALCHKLFSVEKADECFGSIALLTEDQSACLGISNQGKAQVCILKIAVGKGNILLCENIDEEYLRNSCYFNIAIRADEPEVCNGITNTTIQKQCINELERINANSQNTSLAEA
;
A
#
# COMPACT_ATOMS: atom_id res chain seq x y z
N MET A 1 81.64 -21.40 -6.00
CA MET A 1 82.42 -21.75 -4.79
C MET A 1 81.99 -20.78 -3.72
N ARG A 2 81.61 -21.09 -2.48
CA ARG A 2 81.45 -22.30 -1.68
C ARG A 2 80.88 -21.71 -0.36
N TRP A 3 79.80 -22.29 0.21
CA TRP A 3 79.48 -22.29 1.67
C TRP A 3 78.99 -20.91 2.23
N ILE A 4 78.07 -20.71 3.18
CA ILE A 4 77.25 -21.51 4.10
C ILE A 4 76.30 -20.51 4.84
N ILE A 5 75.03 -20.92 5.09
CA ILE A 5 74.19 -20.63 6.29
C ILE A 5 73.34 -19.33 6.45
N LEU A 6 72.12 -19.58 6.99
CA LEU A 6 71.04 -18.75 7.59
C LEU A 6 70.08 -18.02 6.63
N ALA A 7 68.90 -18.59 6.34
CA ALA A 7 67.69 -18.64 7.17
C ALA A 7 66.82 -17.39 7.02
N ALA A 8 65.74 -17.51 6.24
CA ALA A 8 64.35 -17.37 6.71
C ALA A 8 63.41 -17.12 5.53
N LEU A 9 62.23 -17.73 5.61
CA LEU A 9 60.96 -17.26 5.03
C LEU A 9 60.84 -17.26 3.51
N ALA A 10 60.45 -18.40 2.95
CA ALA A 10 59.36 -18.49 1.97
C ALA A 10 59.08 -19.95 1.63
N LEU A 11 58.15 -20.58 2.36
CA LEU A 11 57.49 -21.79 1.91
C LEU A 11 55.98 -21.55 1.94
N LEU A 12 55.47 -21.25 0.75
CA LEU A 12 54.10 -21.46 0.31
C LEU A 12 53.54 -22.76 0.86
N LEU A 13 52.46 -22.69 1.65
CA LEU A 13 51.39 -23.68 1.62
C LEU A 13 50.06 -22.97 1.96
N LEU A 14 49.31 -22.71 0.89
CA LEU A 14 47.84 -22.80 0.79
C LEU A 14 47.09 -23.08 2.11
N ALA A 15 46.84 -22.05 2.90
CA ALA A 15 45.64 -22.01 3.73
C ALA A 15 44.60 -21.24 2.92
N GLY A 16 43.87 -21.98 2.08
CA GLY A 16 42.65 -21.46 1.48
C GLY A 16 41.79 -20.88 2.59
N CYS A 17 41.26 -19.69 2.35
CA CYS A 17 40.18 -19.15 3.15
C CYS A 17 39.02 -20.14 3.01
N GLY A 18 38.92 -21.08 3.95
CA GLY A 18 37.77 -21.94 4.07
C GLY A 18 36.58 -21.03 4.24
N LYS A 19 35.78 -20.88 3.17
CA LYS A 19 34.36 -20.62 3.36
C LYS A 19 33.93 -21.71 4.34
N ALA A 20 33.58 -21.33 5.55
CA ALA A 20 32.90 -22.25 6.45
C ALA A 20 31.65 -22.69 5.68
N GLU A 21 31.70 -23.88 5.09
CA GLU A 21 30.51 -24.61 4.71
C GLU A 21 29.78 -24.83 6.02
N PHE A 22 28.81 -23.97 6.30
CA PHE A 22 27.88 -24.14 7.39
C PHE A 22 27.00 -25.32 6.99
N THR A 23 27.50 -26.54 7.16
CA THR A 23 26.70 -27.75 7.09
C THR A 23 25.83 -27.76 8.35
N SER A 24 24.76 -26.97 8.36
CA SER A 24 23.75 -27.00 9.42
C SER A 24 23.11 -28.39 9.39
N SER A 25 23.58 -29.26 10.27
CA SER A 25 23.08 -30.63 10.32
C SER A 25 21.74 -30.61 11.04
N TYR A 26 20.77 -31.33 10.53
CA TYR A 26 19.47 -31.59 11.18
C TYR A 26 19.64 -32.12 12.63
N ALA A 27 20.79 -32.76 12.92
CA ALA A 27 21.16 -33.18 14.27
C ALA A 27 21.21 -32.02 15.29
N ASP A 28 21.47 -30.80 14.84
CA ASP A 28 21.56 -29.61 15.70
C ASP A 28 20.18 -29.18 16.21
N CYS A 29 19.09 -29.50 15.50
CA CYS A 29 17.73 -29.21 15.94
C CYS A 29 17.21 -30.19 17.00
N GLN A 30 17.77 -31.40 17.08
CA GLN A 30 17.31 -32.45 18.00
C GLN A 30 17.75 -32.24 19.46
N GLY A 31 18.66 -31.29 19.71
CA GLY A 31 19.15 -30.95 21.05
C GLY A 31 18.35 -29.86 21.77
N LEU A 32 17.20 -29.44 21.23
CA LEU A 32 16.40 -28.36 21.79
C LEU A 32 15.41 -28.87 22.86
N ASP A 33 15.18 -28.04 23.87
CA ASP A 33 14.46 -28.43 25.10
C ASP A 33 12.95 -28.63 24.91
N ASP A 34 12.37 -28.16 23.80
CA ASP A 34 10.94 -28.28 23.53
C ASP A 34 10.61 -28.52 22.04
N GLN A 35 9.53 -29.26 21.80
CA GLN A 35 9.11 -29.69 20.45
C GLN A 35 8.86 -28.52 19.50
N LYS A 36 8.35 -27.39 20.01
CA LYS A 36 8.04 -26.23 19.16
C LYS A 36 9.33 -25.58 18.65
N SER A 37 10.35 -25.49 19.50
CA SER A 37 11.69 -25.02 19.12
C SER A 37 12.35 -25.97 18.12
N THR A 38 12.24 -27.29 18.34
CA THR A 38 12.72 -28.31 17.39
C THR A 38 12.05 -28.18 16.01
N ASP A 39 10.72 -28.15 15.98
CA ASP A 39 9.95 -28.01 14.73
C ASP A 39 10.25 -26.70 14.00
N GLY A 40 10.41 -25.59 14.74
CA GLY A 40 10.78 -24.30 14.18
C GLY A 40 12.19 -24.30 13.58
N CYS A 41 13.15 -24.93 14.25
CA CYS A 41 14.52 -25.11 13.73
C CYS A 41 14.53 -25.90 12.41
N ILE A 42 13.79 -27.02 12.38
CA ILE A 42 13.67 -27.87 11.20
C ILE A 42 13.00 -27.11 10.05
N MET A 43 11.93 -26.37 10.33
CA MET A 43 11.25 -25.54 9.33
C MET A 43 12.21 -24.53 8.70
N GLN A 44 12.97 -23.78 9.51
CA GLN A 44 13.90 -22.78 9.01
C GLN A 44 14.98 -23.41 8.11
N GLN A 45 15.62 -24.49 8.56
CA GLN A 45 16.62 -25.20 7.74
C GLN A 45 16.02 -25.75 6.43
N SER A 46 14.78 -26.25 6.46
CA SER A 46 14.07 -26.76 5.28
C SER A 46 13.81 -25.65 4.27
N ILE A 47 13.40 -24.47 4.73
CA ILE A 47 13.15 -23.29 3.89
C ILE A 47 14.47 -22.78 3.30
N ASP A 48 15.53 -22.68 4.10
CA ASP A 48 16.84 -22.17 3.66
C ASP A 48 17.51 -23.10 2.64
N SER A 49 17.33 -24.41 2.80
CA SER A 49 17.81 -25.42 1.85
C SER A 49 16.85 -25.67 0.69
N ASN A 50 15.65 -25.07 0.72
CA ASN A 50 14.57 -25.29 -0.25
C ASN A 50 14.29 -26.80 -0.49
N ASN A 51 14.30 -27.60 0.58
CA ASN A 51 14.12 -29.04 0.52
C ASN A 51 12.77 -29.48 1.14
N PRO A 52 11.77 -29.86 0.33
CA PRO A 52 10.44 -30.21 0.85
C PRO A 52 10.43 -31.51 1.65
N ALA A 53 11.40 -32.41 1.42
CA ALA A 53 11.43 -33.71 2.11
C ALA A 53 11.63 -33.56 3.62
N THR A 54 12.36 -32.53 4.06
CA THR A 54 12.68 -32.32 5.47
C THR A 54 11.52 -31.71 6.27
N CYS A 55 10.53 -31.10 5.61
CA CYS A 55 9.29 -30.72 6.29
C CYS A 55 8.53 -31.93 6.87
N ALA A 56 8.78 -33.15 6.36
CA ALA A 56 8.14 -34.37 6.85
C ALA A 56 8.56 -34.73 8.29
N GLU A 57 9.75 -34.29 8.71
CA GLU A 57 10.32 -34.53 10.05
C GLU A 57 9.70 -33.63 11.14
N ILE A 58 8.92 -32.63 10.74
CA ILE A 58 8.22 -31.73 11.66
C ILE A 58 7.02 -32.45 12.28
N VAL A 59 6.95 -32.47 13.61
CA VAL A 59 5.91 -33.19 14.35
C VAL A 59 4.63 -32.37 14.43
N THR A 60 4.71 -31.07 14.72
CA THR A 60 3.54 -30.21 14.86
C THR A 60 2.87 -30.00 13.51
N PRO A 61 1.61 -30.46 13.30
CA PRO A 61 0.98 -30.45 11.98
C PRO A 61 0.91 -29.06 11.35
N LEU A 62 0.61 -28.04 12.15
CA LEU A 62 0.56 -26.66 11.68
C LEU A 62 1.93 -26.16 11.19
N ILE A 63 3.01 -26.46 11.91
CA ILE A 63 4.37 -26.03 11.52
C ILE A 63 4.80 -26.77 10.26
N LYS A 64 4.45 -28.06 10.14
CA LYS A 64 4.68 -28.86 8.94
C LYS A 64 3.97 -28.29 7.71
N ASP A 65 2.70 -27.91 7.85
CA ASP A 65 1.92 -27.29 6.79
C ASP A 65 2.51 -25.94 6.37
N LEU A 66 2.96 -25.12 7.34
CA LEU A 66 3.63 -23.85 7.06
C LEU A 66 4.96 -24.04 6.33
N CYS A 67 5.78 -25.02 6.74
CA CYS A 67 7.02 -25.41 6.06
C CYS A 67 6.74 -25.81 4.60
N THR A 68 5.75 -26.69 4.40
CA THR A 68 5.34 -27.17 3.08
C THR A 68 4.87 -26.01 2.19
N SER A 69 4.08 -25.09 2.76
CA SER A 69 3.59 -23.90 2.06
C SER A 69 4.72 -23.04 1.52
N GLU A 70 5.68 -22.64 2.38
CA GLU A 70 6.76 -21.73 1.99
C GLU A 70 7.63 -22.33 0.87
N ILE A 71 7.98 -23.62 0.98
CA ILE A 71 8.76 -24.31 -0.06
C ILE A 71 7.95 -24.46 -1.35
N ALA A 72 6.67 -24.82 -1.26
CA ALA A 72 5.78 -24.91 -2.42
C ALA A 72 5.70 -23.57 -3.18
N ILE A 73 5.62 -22.44 -2.46
CA ILE A 73 5.64 -21.10 -3.03
C ILE A 73 6.97 -20.78 -3.72
N GLN A 74 8.10 -21.15 -3.12
CA GLN A 74 9.42 -20.96 -3.74
C GLN A 74 9.55 -21.74 -5.04
N GLN A 75 9.08 -22.99 -5.05
CA GLN A 75 9.21 -23.92 -6.16
C GLN A 75 8.11 -23.79 -7.24
N ASN A 76 7.08 -22.97 -6.99
CA ASN A 76 5.85 -22.92 -7.80
C ASN A 76 5.10 -24.26 -7.87
N ASP A 77 5.14 -25.04 -6.78
CA ASP A 77 4.54 -26.36 -6.70
C ASP A 77 3.11 -26.29 -6.13
N LEU A 78 2.14 -26.16 -7.05
CA LEU A 78 0.72 -26.14 -6.70
C LEU A 78 0.24 -27.47 -6.09
N ALA A 79 0.84 -28.60 -6.49
CA ALA A 79 0.43 -29.91 -5.96
C ALA A 79 0.76 -30.01 -4.47
N SER A 80 1.92 -29.51 -4.06
CA SER A 80 2.29 -29.40 -2.64
C SER A 80 1.35 -28.47 -1.87
N CYS A 81 0.92 -27.33 -2.45
CA CYS A 81 -0.11 -26.50 -1.81
C CYS A 81 -1.41 -27.27 -1.58
N HIS A 82 -1.87 -28.06 -2.56
CA HIS A 82 -3.09 -28.86 -2.42
C HIS A 82 -2.98 -29.98 -1.38
N ALA A 83 -1.77 -30.48 -1.11
CA ALA A 83 -1.52 -31.53 -0.13
C ALA A 83 -1.55 -31.04 1.33
N ILE A 84 -1.55 -29.73 1.57
CA ILE A 84 -1.59 -29.13 2.92
C ILE A 84 -2.88 -29.51 3.65
N GLY A 85 -2.77 -29.88 4.92
CA GLY A 85 -3.93 -30.29 5.73
C GLY A 85 -4.76 -29.10 6.26
N THR A 86 -4.06 -28.05 6.71
CA THR A 86 -4.68 -26.86 7.29
C THR A 86 -5.27 -25.95 6.21
N GLU A 87 -6.60 -25.89 6.11
CA GLU A 87 -7.31 -25.14 5.06
C GLU A 87 -6.88 -23.67 4.92
N LYS A 88 -6.61 -22.97 6.03
CA LYS A 88 -6.10 -21.58 5.97
C LYS A 88 -4.70 -21.49 5.37
N VAL A 89 -3.82 -22.43 5.68
CA VAL A 89 -2.45 -22.46 5.15
C VAL A 89 -2.48 -22.85 3.67
N LYS A 90 -3.31 -23.83 3.30
CA LYS A 90 -3.58 -24.22 1.91
C LYS A 90 -4.08 -23.04 1.08
N GLY A 91 -5.09 -22.33 1.58
CA GLY A 91 -5.67 -21.17 0.90
C GLY A 91 -4.63 -20.07 0.66
N ASN A 92 -3.81 -19.75 1.67
CA ASN A 92 -2.71 -18.79 1.51
C ASN A 92 -1.66 -19.25 0.49
N CYS A 93 -1.28 -20.54 0.52
CA CYS A 93 -0.31 -21.10 -0.42
C CYS A 93 -0.77 -20.94 -1.88
N ILE A 94 -2.03 -21.33 -2.14
CA ILE A 94 -2.64 -21.24 -3.47
C ILE A 94 -2.78 -19.79 -3.90
N GLU A 95 -3.22 -18.88 -3.02
CA GLU A 95 -3.33 -17.44 -3.30
C GLU A 95 -1.99 -16.84 -3.72
N LYS A 96 -0.92 -17.06 -2.93
CA LYS A 96 0.42 -16.57 -3.24
C LYS A 96 0.92 -17.09 -4.60
N LEU A 97 0.65 -18.36 -4.93
CA LEU A 97 0.97 -18.91 -6.25
C LEU A 97 0.13 -18.28 -7.37
N ALA A 98 -1.17 -18.07 -7.15
CA ALA A 98 -2.07 -17.40 -8.09
C ALA A 98 -1.55 -16.01 -8.44
N LYS A 99 -1.16 -15.23 -7.43
CA LYS A 99 -0.56 -13.91 -7.61
C LYS A 99 0.79 -13.97 -8.34
N LYS A 100 1.70 -14.83 -7.90
CA LYS A 100 3.04 -15.00 -8.51
C LYS A 100 2.96 -15.41 -9.98
N GLN A 101 1.95 -16.19 -10.35
CA GLN A 101 1.72 -16.67 -11.71
C GLN A 101 0.77 -15.78 -12.51
N ASN A 102 0.19 -14.76 -11.88
CA ASN A 102 -0.87 -13.92 -12.44
C ASN A 102 -2.06 -14.74 -13.00
N ASN A 103 -2.47 -15.80 -12.28
CA ASN A 103 -3.44 -16.79 -12.74
C ASN A 103 -4.65 -16.87 -11.80
N SER A 104 -5.72 -16.13 -12.14
CA SER A 104 -6.96 -16.11 -11.35
C SER A 104 -7.78 -17.39 -11.39
N ASN A 105 -7.48 -18.31 -12.33
CA ASN A 105 -8.14 -19.62 -12.37
C ASN A 105 -7.80 -20.49 -11.14
N LEU A 106 -6.78 -20.11 -10.36
CA LEU A 106 -6.44 -20.79 -9.12
C LEU A 106 -7.35 -20.37 -7.95
N CYS A 107 -7.89 -19.14 -7.95
CA CYS A 107 -8.71 -18.65 -6.84
C CYS A 107 -9.95 -19.54 -6.55
N PRO A 108 -10.72 -19.99 -7.56
CA PRO A 108 -11.85 -20.91 -7.34
C PRO A 108 -11.49 -22.24 -6.66
N THR A 109 -10.21 -22.64 -6.68
CA THR A 109 -9.74 -23.89 -6.05
C THR A 109 -9.53 -23.75 -4.53
N ILE A 110 -9.60 -22.53 -4.00
CA ILE A 110 -9.47 -22.24 -2.57
C ILE A 110 -10.83 -22.47 -1.88
N ALA A 111 -10.86 -23.44 -0.97
CA ALA A 111 -12.08 -23.78 -0.22
C ALA A 111 -12.40 -22.74 0.88
N ASP A 112 -11.38 -22.15 1.51
CA ASP A 112 -11.56 -21.10 2.51
C ASP A 112 -12.05 -19.80 1.82
N GLY A 113 -13.28 -19.39 2.13
CA GLY A 113 -13.92 -18.26 1.47
C GLY A 113 -13.17 -16.94 1.65
N ASN A 114 -12.49 -16.72 2.79
CA ASN A 114 -11.72 -15.50 3.02
C ASN A 114 -10.48 -15.48 2.13
N TRP A 115 -9.73 -16.59 2.06
CA TRP A 115 -8.56 -16.67 1.18
C TRP A 115 -8.94 -16.62 -0.31
N ARG A 116 -10.09 -17.20 -0.68
CA ARG A 116 -10.60 -17.09 -2.04
C ARG A 116 -10.88 -15.63 -2.41
N ASP A 117 -11.58 -14.90 -1.54
CA ASP A 117 -11.90 -13.50 -1.75
C ASP A 117 -10.62 -12.63 -1.81
N ILE A 118 -9.64 -12.88 -0.93
CA ILE A 118 -8.32 -12.23 -0.97
C ILE A 118 -7.60 -12.51 -2.31
N CYS A 119 -7.65 -13.74 -2.81
CA CYS A 119 -7.03 -14.10 -4.09
C CYS A 119 -7.61 -13.32 -5.26
N PHE A 120 -8.94 -13.18 -5.32
CA PHE A 120 -9.60 -12.37 -6.35
C PHE A 120 -9.30 -10.88 -6.18
N MET A 121 -9.29 -10.37 -4.95
CA MET A 121 -8.94 -8.97 -4.66
C MET A 121 -7.53 -8.65 -5.15
N ASP A 122 -6.52 -9.42 -4.75
CA ASP A 122 -5.12 -9.18 -5.09
C ASP A 122 -4.89 -9.18 -6.60
N LEU A 123 -5.48 -10.15 -7.32
CA LEU A 123 -5.39 -10.21 -8.78
C LEU A 123 -6.19 -9.09 -9.46
N GLY A 124 -7.36 -8.74 -8.93
CA GLY A 124 -8.14 -7.60 -9.41
C GLY A 124 -7.34 -6.30 -9.36
N ILE A 125 -6.67 -6.04 -8.23
CA ILE A 125 -5.85 -4.83 -8.03
C ILE A 125 -4.61 -4.87 -8.92
N VAL A 126 -3.86 -5.97 -8.95
CA VAL A 126 -2.61 -6.07 -9.73
C VAL A 126 -2.87 -5.99 -11.23
N GLN A 127 -3.98 -6.56 -11.71
CA GLN A 127 -4.34 -6.56 -13.13
C GLN A 127 -5.19 -5.35 -13.53
N LEU A 128 -5.66 -4.55 -12.56
CA LEU A 128 -6.65 -3.49 -12.75
C LEU A 128 -7.93 -3.99 -13.44
N ASP A 129 -8.35 -5.22 -13.12
CA ASP A 129 -9.48 -5.90 -13.75
C ASP A 129 -10.62 -6.10 -12.76
N ILE A 130 -11.63 -5.24 -12.87
CA ILE A 130 -12.82 -5.22 -12.02
C ILE A 130 -13.62 -6.52 -12.04
N ARG A 131 -13.45 -7.39 -13.05
CA ARG A 131 -14.16 -8.67 -13.12
C ARG A 131 -13.82 -9.56 -11.92
N HIS A 132 -12.61 -9.44 -11.38
CA HIS A 132 -12.24 -10.16 -10.15
C HIS A 132 -12.98 -9.60 -8.92
N CYS A 133 -13.22 -8.29 -8.84
CA CYS A 133 -13.95 -7.69 -7.72
C CYS A 133 -15.41 -8.18 -7.63
N VAL A 134 -16.00 -8.59 -8.77
CA VAL A 134 -17.35 -9.16 -8.85
C VAL A 134 -17.41 -10.56 -8.23
N GLU A 135 -16.32 -11.33 -8.28
CA GLU A 135 -16.25 -12.68 -7.73
C GLU A 135 -16.08 -12.71 -6.20
N ILE A 136 -15.81 -11.55 -5.59
CA ILE A 136 -15.61 -11.42 -4.15
C ILE A 136 -16.97 -11.41 -3.44
N VAL A 137 -17.15 -12.32 -2.48
CA VAL A 137 -18.41 -12.44 -1.73
C VAL A 137 -18.47 -11.45 -0.58
N ASN A 138 -17.35 -11.21 0.10
CA ASN A 138 -17.30 -10.26 1.20
C ASN A 138 -17.37 -8.80 0.67
N PRO A 139 -18.41 -8.03 1.01
CA PRO A 139 -18.57 -6.67 0.51
C PRO A 139 -17.45 -5.73 0.95
N HIS A 140 -16.81 -5.97 2.11
CA HIS A 140 -15.67 -5.17 2.55
C HIS A 140 -14.46 -5.35 1.64
N GLU A 141 -14.16 -6.59 1.25
CA GLU A 141 -13.05 -6.91 0.34
C GLU A 141 -13.37 -6.48 -1.10
N SER A 142 -14.63 -6.61 -1.52
CA SER A 142 -15.09 -6.10 -2.82
C SER A 142 -14.96 -4.58 -2.90
N ASP A 143 -15.37 -3.85 -1.85
CA ASP A 143 -15.18 -2.40 -1.74
C ASP A 143 -13.71 -2.01 -1.84
N THR A 144 -12.82 -2.72 -1.13
CA THR A 144 -11.37 -2.48 -1.19
C THR A 144 -10.84 -2.69 -2.61
N CYS A 145 -11.26 -3.78 -3.28
CA CYS A 145 -10.90 -4.07 -4.66
C CYS A 145 -11.29 -2.92 -5.62
N TYR A 146 -12.56 -2.49 -5.59
CA TYR A 146 -13.03 -1.39 -6.43
C TYR A 146 -12.35 -0.07 -6.10
N PHE A 147 -12.15 0.23 -4.82
CA PHE A 147 -11.52 1.46 -4.36
C PHE A 147 -10.09 1.61 -4.88
N GLU A 148 -9.27 0.57 -4.75
CA GLU A 148 -7.88 0.61 -5.20
C GLU A 148 -7.78 0.70 -6.73
N ILE A 149 -8.63 -0.01 -7.47
CA ILE A 149 -8.69 0.11 -8.93
C ILE A 149 -9.18 1.50 -9.35
N ALA A 150 -10.19 2.07 -8.67
CA ALA A 150 -10.70 3.41 -8.94
C ALA A 150 -9.60 4.47 -8.82
N LYS A 151 -8.79 4.40 -7.75
CA LYS A 151 -7.66 5.30 -7.54
C LYS A 151 -6.54 5.09 -8.56
N ALA A 152 -6.17 3.83 -8.84
CA ALA A 152 -5.10 3.52 -9.78
C ALA A 152 -5.46 3.95 -11.22
N THR A 153 -6.74 3.94 -11.58
CA THR A 153 -7.25 4.30 -12.90
C THR A 153 -7.84 5.70 -12.99
N ASN A 154 -7.88 6.45 -11.88
CA ASN A 154 -8.60 7.73 -11.76
C ASN A 154 -10.08 7.68 -12.18
N SER A 155 -10.72 6.52 -12.07
CA SER A 155 -12.08 6.31 -12.55
C SER A 155 -13.10 6.52 -11.43
N SER A 156 -13.60 7.75 -11.28
CA SER A 156 -14.66 8.09 -10.31
C SER A 156 -15.94 7.26 -10.50
N ALA A 157 -16.22 6.79 -11.71
CA ALA A 157 -17.35 5.90 -12.00
C ALA A 157 -17.32 4.60 -11.17
N LEU A 158 -16.13 4.12 -10.79
CA LEU A 158 -15.99 2.92 -9.96
C LEU A 158 -16.36 3.18 -8.50
N CYS A 159 -16.33 4.43 -8.02
CA CYS A 159 -16.77 4.77 -6.67
C CYS A 159 -18.25 4.43 -6.43
N HIS A 160 -19.09 4.41 -7.49
CA HIS A 160 -20.49 3.96 -7.42
C HIS A 160 -20.65 2.45 -7.21
N LYS A 161 -19.58 1.66 -7.36
CA LYS A 161 -19.62 0.21 -7.11
C LYS A 161 -19.43 -0.15 -5.65
N LEU A 162 -18.98 0.80 -4.82
CA LEU A 162 -18.75 0.58 -3.41
C LEU A 162 -20.09 0.50 -2.68
N PHE A 163 -20.19 -0.49 -1.81
CA PHE A 163 -21.33 -0.70 -0.92
C PHE A 163 -21.33 0.30 0.24
N SER A 164 -20.17 0.59 0.83
CA SER A 164 -20.05 1.59 1.89
C SER A 164 -20.15 3.01 1.34
N VAL A 165 -21.18 3.75 1.75
CA VAL A 165 -21.35 5.18 1.43
C VAL A 165 -20.16 6.00 1.90
N GLU A 166 -19.61 5.70 3.07
CA GLU A 166 -18.43 6.41 3.58
C GLU A 166 -17.19 6.19 2.72
N LYS A 167 -16.93 4.94 2.30
CA LYS A 167 -15.82 4.64 1.40
C LYS A 167 -16.06 5.20 -0.01
N ALA A 168 -17.31 5.24 -0.48
CA ALA A 168 -17.67 5.86 -1.76
C ALA A 168 -17.40 7.37 -1.73
N ASP A 169 -17.81 8.07 -0.66
CA ASP A 169 -17.51 9.49 -0.46
C ASP A 169 -15.99 9.76 -0.43
N GLU A 170 -15.23 8.90 0.26
CA GLU A 170 -13.76 8.97 0.28
C GLU A 170 -13.16 8.75 -1.12
N CYS A 171 -13.67 7.78 -1.87
CA CYS A 171 -13.24 7.46 -3.23
C CYS A 171 -13.44 8.65 -4.17
N PHE A 172 -14.66 9.23 -4.18
CA PHE A 172 -14.97 10.40 -4.98
C PHE A 172 -14.07 11.58 -4.64
N GLY A 173 -13.94 11.90 -3.35
CA GLY A 173 -13.09 13.00 -2.89
C GLY A 173 -11.62 12.80 -3.25
N SER A 174 -11.09 11.60 -3.10
CA SER A 174 -9.70 11.28 -3.43
C SER A 174 -9.42 11.46 -4.92
N ILE A 175 -10.30 10.94 -5.78
CA ILE A 175 -10.15 11.06 -7.24
C ILE A 175 -10.34 12.51 -7.69
N ALA A 176 -11.34 13.22 -7.15
CA ALA A 176 -11.59 14.63 -7.44
C ALA A 176 -10.37 15.50 -7.13
N LEU A 177 -9.73 15.29 -5.98
CA LEU A 177 -8.54 16.04 -5.58
C LEU A 177 -7.29 15.65 -6.39
N LEU A 178 -7.13 14.37 -6.71
CA LEU A 178 -5.98 13.86 -7.47
C LEU A 178 -6.02 14.31 -8.94
N THR A 179 -7.21 14.33 -9.55
CA THR A 179 -7.43 14.74 -10.94
C THR A 179 -7.78 16.21 -11.10
N GLU A 180 -8.01 16.89 -9.97
CA GLU A 180 -8.60 18.22 -9.88
C GLU A 180 -9.94 18.37 -10.62
N ASP A 181 -10.67 17.27 -10.82
CA ASP A 181 -12.00 17.25 -11.43
C ASP A 181 -13.10 17.46 -10.37
N GLN A 182 -13.64 18.68 -10.33
CA GLN A 182 -14.71 19.02 -9.39
C GLN A 182 -16.00 18.22 -9.62
N SER A 183 -16.22 17.67 -10.82
CA SER A 183 -17.45 16.93 -11.12
C SER A 183 -17.53 15.65 -10.28
N ALA A 184 -16.37 15.06 -9.94
CA ALA A 184 -16.30 13.92 -9.03
C ALA A 184 -16.71 14.28 -7.60
N CYS A 185 -16.54 15.54 -7.15
CA CYS A 185 -17.05 15.96 -5.83
C CYS A 185 -18.58 15.86 -5.73
N LEU A 186 -19.31 15.90 -6.85
CA LEU A 186 -20.77 15.75 -6.88
C LEU A 186 -21.23 14.31 -6.57
N GLY A 187 -20.32 13.33 -6.66
CA GLY A 187 -20.59 11.95 -6.25
C GLY A 187 -20.58 11.75 -4.73
N ILE A 188 -20.09 12.73 -3.96
CA ILE A 188 -20.03 12.67 -2.49
C ILE A 188 -21.42 12.91 -1.91
N SER A 189 -21.94 11.91 -1.18
CA SER A 189 -23.28 11.92 -0.58
C SER A 189 -23.39 12.93 0.55
N ASN A 190 -22.34 13.08 1.36
CA ASN A 190 -22.30 14.12 2.39
C ASN A 190 -22.07 15.51 1.77
N GLN A 191 -23.11 16.35 1.74
CA GLN A 191 -23.07 17.68 1.13
C GLN A 191 -21.98 18.59 1.70
N GLY A 192 -21.69 18.50 3.01
CA GLY A 192 -20.61 19.27 3.63
C GLY A 192 -19.24 18.83 3.11
N LYS A 193 -18.99 17.52 3.02
CA LYS A 193 -17.76 16.96 2.42
C LYS A 193 -17.64 17.30 0.94
N ALA A 194 -18.75 17.27 0.19
CA ALA A 194 -18.79 17.64 -1.23
C ALA A 194 -18.36 19.09 -1.45
N GLN A 195 -18.90 20.02 -0.64
CA GLN A 195 -18.53 21.43 -0.71
C GLN A 195 -17.08 21.69 -0.28
N VAL A 196 -16.59 20.99 0.73
CA VAL A 196 -15.16 21.04 1.12
C VAL A 196 -14.25 20.51 0.01
N CYS A 197 -14.68 19.48 -0.72
CA CYS A 197 -13.97 18.96 -1.90
C CYS A 197 -13.86 20.04 -2.99
N ILE A 198 -14.98 20.70 -3.35
CA ILE A 198 -15.02 21.80 -4.32
C ILE A 198 -14.12 22.95 -3.88
N LEU A 199 -14.20 23.36 -2.60
CA LEU A 199 -13.36 24.42 -2.02
C LEU A 199 -11.87 24.11 -2.22
N LYS A 200 -11.43 22.90 -1.89
CA LYS A 200 -10.02 22.51 -2.02
C LYS A 200 -9.53 22.59 -3.46
N ILE A 201 -10.35 22.15 -4.43
CA ILE A 201 -10.02 22.25 -5.86
C ILE A 201 -9.98 23.72 -6.30
N ALA A 202 -10.95 24.53 -5.89
CA ALA A 202 -11.01 25.97 -6.17
C ALA A 202 -9.74 26.69 -5.70
N VAL A 203 -9.34 26.46 -4.45
CA VAL A 203 -8.13 27.05 -3.85
C VAL A 203 -6.86 26.52 -4.53
N GLY A 204 -6.78 25.22 -4.82
CA GLY A 204 -5.64 24.62 -5.51
C GLY A 204 -5.40 25.21 -6.89
N LYS A 205 -6.49 25.44 -7.64
CA LYS A 205 -6.47 26.02 -9.00
C LYS A 205 -6.44 27.55 -9.03
N GLY A 206 -6.72 28.22 -7.92
CA GLY A 206 -7.02 29.67 -7.90
C GLY A 206 -8.29 30.03 -8.69
N ASN A 207 -9.23 29.10 -8.87
CA ASN A 207 -10.41 29.32 -9.68
C ASN A 207 -11.59 29.84 -8.84
N ILE A 208 -11.76 31.16 -8.83
CA ILE A 208 -12.82 31.85 -8.07
C ILE A 208 -14.24 31.44 -8.47
N LEU A 209 -14.46 31.04 -9.73
CA LEU A 209 -15.79 30.64 -10.21
C LEU A 209 -16.28 29.37 -9.51
N LEU A 210 -15.36 28.56 -8.97
CA LEU A 210 -15.72 27.36 -8.22
C LEU A 210 -16.23 27.68 -6.81
N CYS A 211 -15.88 28.84 -6.26
CA CYS A 211 -16.44 29.30 -4.99
C CYS A 211 -17.94 29.60 -5.11
N GLU A 212 -18.43 29.96 -6.29
CA GLU A 212 -19.87 30.17 -6.55
C GLU A 212 -20.69 28.87 -6.44
N ASN A 213 -20.06 27.71 -6.62
CA ASN A 213 -20.69 26.39 -6.49
C ASN A 213 -20.76 25.88 -5.04
N ILE A 214 -20.43 26.73 -4.06
CA ILE A 214 -20.47 26.42 -2.63
C ILE A 214 -21.66 27.15 -2.00
N ASP A 215 -22.65 26.37 -1.56
CA ASP A 215 -23.90 26.90 -0.97
C ASP A 215 -23.68 27.48 0.43
N GLU A 216 -22.91 26.76 1.26
CA GLU A 216 -22.64 27.14 2.64
C GLU A 216 -21.81 28.42 2.69
N GLU A 217 -22.42 29.51 3.17
CA GLU A 217 -21.82 30.84 3.16
C GLU A 217 -20.43 30.87 3.82
N TYR A 218 -20.27 30.18 4.95
CA TYR A 218 -19.00 30.09 5.64
C TYR A 218 -17.91 29.44 4.77
N LEU A 219 -18.23 28.34 4.08
CA LEU A 219 -17.29 27.65 3.20
C LEU A 219 -16.99 28.49 1.95
N ARG A 220 -17.99 29.14 1.37
CA ARG A 220 -17.82 30.03 0.22
C ARG A 220 -16.94 31.23 0.55
N ASN A 221 -17.18 31.89 1.68
CA ASN A 221 -16.35 32.99 2.18
C ASN A 221 -14.91 32.53 2.43
N SER A 222 -14.73 31.33 3.00
CA SER A 222 -13.42 30.70 3.18
C SER A 222 -12.71 30.43 1.84
N CYS A 223 -13.45 29.98 0.81
CA CYS A 223 -12.91 29.76 -0.53
C CYS A 223 -12.30 31.03 -1.13
N TYR A 224 -13.08 32.12 -1.18
CA TYR A 224 -12.60 33.42 -1.66
C TYR A 224 -11.43 33.95 -0.84
N PHE A 225 -11.52 33.87 0.49
CA PHE A 225 -10.44 34.29 1.39
C PHE A 225 -9.13 33.57 1.07
N ASN A 226 -9.15 32.23 1.00
CA ASN A 226 -7.94 31.45 0.76
C ASN A 226 -7.34 31.68 -0.63
N ILE A 227 -8.16 31.87 -1.67
CA ILE A 227 -7.66 32.24 -3.00
C ILE A 227 -7.01 33.62 -2.97
N ALA A 228 -7.68 34.62 -2.38
CA ALA A 228 -7.17 35.99 -2.28
C ALA A 228 -5.78 36.02 -1.61
N ILE A 229 -5.64 35.37 -0.44
CA ILE A 229 -4.38 35.29 0.28
C ILE A 229 -3.30 34.55 -0.50
N ARG A 230 -3.65 33.43 -1.15
CA ARG A 230 -2.67 32.58 -1.86
C ARG A 230 -2.18 33.22 -3.17
N ALA A 231 -3.05 33.94 -3.86
CA ALA A 231 -2.75 34.60 -5.13
C ALA A 231 -2.25 36.05 -4.97
N ASP A 232 -2.33 36.62 -3.75
CA ASP A 232 -2.08 38.04 -3.48
C ASP A 232 -2.97 38.97 -4.34
N GLU A 233 -4.25 38.58 -4.47
CA GLU A 233 -5.25 39.29 -5.29
C GLU A 233 -6.35 39.88 -4.39
N PRO A 234 -6.21 41.14 -3.92
CA PRO A 234 -7.16 41.77 -3.00
C PRO A 234 -8.56 41.94 -3.58
N GLU A 235 -8.68 42.01 -4.90
CA GLU A 235 -9.97 42.08 -5.59
C GLU A 235 -10.85 40.85 -5.32
N VAL A 236 -10.24 39.69 -5.05
CA VAL A 236 -10.95 38.44 -4.74
C VAL A 236 -11.70 38.53 -3.41
N CYS A 237 -11.21 39.34 -2.45
CA CYS A 237 -11.91 39.59 -1.18
C CYS A 237 -13.31 40.20 -1.39
N ASN A 238 -13.59 40.83 -2.54
CA ASN A 238 -14.91 41.37 -2.85
C ASN A 238 -15.99 40.28 -3.00
N GLY A 239 -15.60 39.02 -3.28
CA GLY A 239 -16.52 37.88 -3.33
C GLY A 239 -17.03 37.42 -1.96
N ILE A 240 -16.42 37.89 -0.86
CA ILE A 240 -16.79 37.52 0.51
C ILE A 240 -18.03 38.32 0.94
N THR A 241 -19.14 37.63 1.22
CA THR A 241 -20.41 38.27 1.59
C THR A 241 -20.44 38.70 3.06
N ASN A 242 -19.70 38.00 3.92
CA ASN A 242 -19.58 38.37 5.33
C ASN A 242 -18.62 39.55 5.49
N THR A 243 -19.16 40.71 5.84
CA THR A 243 -18.40 41.97 5.93
C THR A 243 -17.25 41.93 6.94
N THR A 244 -17.35 41.14 8.01
CA THR A 244 -16.27 40.97 8.98
C THR A 244 -15.11 40.18 8.36
N ILE A 245 -15.41 39.05 7.71
CA ILE A 245 -14.40 38.20 7.04
C ILE A 245 -13.78 38.94 5.85
N GLN A 246 -14.57 39.71 5.11
CA GLN A 246 -14.07 40.53 4.00
C GLN A 246 -13.04 41.56 4.46
N LYS A 247 -13.32 42.29 5.54
CA LYS A 247 -12.35 43.24 6.12
C LYS A 247 -11.09 42.53 6.61
N GLN A 248 -11.24 41.35 7.20
CA GLN A 248 -10.09 40.53 7.61
C GLN A 248 -9.24 40.14 6.40
N CYS A 249 -9.84 39.72 5.28
CA CYS A 249 -9.15 39.38 4.04
C CYS A 249 -8.27 40.54 3.54
N ILE A 250 -8.86 41.73 3.41
CA ILE A 250 -8.16 42.94 2.94
C ILE A 250 -7.01 43.30 3.87
N ASN A 251 -7.27 43.33 5.19
CA ASN A 251 -6.26 43.70 6.18
C ASN A 251 -5.08 42.72 6.18
N GLU A 252 -5.31 41.42 6.00
CA GLU A 252 -4.20 40.45 5.97
C GLU A 252 -3.34 40.61 4.70
N LEU A 253 -3.92 40.92 3.54
CA LEU A 253 -3.14 41.24 2.33
C LEU A 253 -2.31 42.51 2.47
N GLU A 254 -2.85 43.56 3.10
CA GLU A 254 -2.08 44.77 3.41
C GLU A 254 -0.87 44.46 4.30
N ARG A 255 -1.02 43.57 5.28
CA ARG A 255 0.07 43.14 6.18
C ARG A 255 1.12 42.31 5.43
N ILE A 256 0.69 41.40 4.56
CA ILE A 256 1.60 40.60 3.73
C ILE A 256 2.44 41.53 2.85
N ASN A 257 1.80 42.50 2.20
CA ASN A 257 2.47 43.49 1.34
C ASN A 257 3.41 44.42 2.10
N ALA A 258 3.04 44.85 3.30
CA ALA A 258 3.95 45.65 4.14
C ALA A 258 5.18 44.84 4.59
N ASN A 259 5.02 43.55 4.88
CA ASN A 259 6.13 42.69 5.29
C ASN A 259 7.09 42.39 4.15
N SER A 260 6.58 42.15 2.93
CA SER A 260 7.42 41.90 1.74
C SER A 260 8.26 43.12 1.38
N GLN A 261 7.70 44.33 1.50
CA GLN A 261 8.47 45.57 1.30
C GLN A 261 9.54 45.77 2.38
N ASN A 262 9.24 45.48 3.65
CA ASN A 262 10.21 45.60 4.74
C ASN A 262 11.37 44.58 4.64
N THR A 263 11.14 43.39 4.06
CA THR A 263 12.21 42.42 3.81
C THR A 263 13.11 42.86 2.65
N SER A 264 12.52 43.39 1.58
CA SER A 264 13.28 43.90 0.42
C SER A 264 14.18 45.11 0.75
N LEU A 265 13.83 45.89 1.76
CA LEU A 265 14.62 47.05 2.24
C LEU A 265 15.71 46.67 3.26
N ALA A 266 15.62 45.49 3.88
CA ALA A 266 16.62 45.01 4.84
C ALA A 266 17.78 44.23 4.20
N GLU A 267 17.62 43.83 2.93
CA GLU A 267 18.63 43.11 2.14
C GLU A 267 19.39 44.02 1.14
N ALA A 268 19.05 45.32 1.09
CA ALA A 268 19.70 46.36 0.27
C ALA A 268 20.65 47.22 1.11
#